data_AF-A0A212CJE3-F1
#
_entry.id   AF-A0A212CJE3-F1
#
_cell.length_a   1.000
_cell.length_b   1.000
_cell.length_c   1.000
_cell.angle_alpha   90.00
_cell.angle_beta   90.00
_cell.angle_gamma   90.00
#
_symmetry.space_group_name_H-M   'P 1'
#
loop_
_entity.id
_entity.type
_entity.pdbx_description
1 polymer ?
#
loop_
_entity_poly.entity_id
_entity_poly.type
_entity_poly.pdbx_seq_one_letter_code
_entity_poly.pdbx_strand_id
1 'polypeptide(L)'
;VAIDFTASNGDPRNSCSLHYIHPYQPNEYLKALVAVGEICQDYDSDKMFPAFGFGARIPPEYTVSHDFAINFNEDNPECAGIQGVVEAYQSCLPKLQLYGPTNIAPIIQKVAKSASEETNTKEAS
;
A
#
# COMPACT_ATOMS: atom_id res chain seq x y z
N VAL A 1 -4.25 -3.95 2.20
CA VAL A 1 -3.71 -3.82 0.82
C VAL A 1 -2.18 -3.69 0.89
N ALA A 2 -1.43 -4.26 -0.06
CA ALA A 2 0.02 -4.11 -0.16
C ALA A 2 0.45 -3.76 -1.60
N ILE A 3 1.29 -2.74 -1.78
CA ILE A 3 1.70 -2.20 -3.08
C ILE A 3 3.22 -2.37 -3.28
N ASP A 4 3.61 -2.92 -4.43
CA ASP A 4 5.03 -3.03 -4.83
C ASP A 4 5.53 -1.65 -5.26
N PHE A 5 6.57 -1.14 -4.60
CA PHE A 5 7.27 0.10 -4.95
C PHE A 5 8.73 -0.17 -5.35
N THR A 6 9.00 -1.31 -5.97
CA THR A 6 10.33 -1.67 -6.43
C THR A 6 10.72 -0.91 -7.70
N ALA A 7 12.02 -0.70 -7.88
CA ALA A 7 12.61 -0.01 -9.02
C ALA A 7 12.32 -0.69 -10.37
N SER A 8 11.92 -1.97 -10.36
CA SER A 8 11.50 -2.71 -11.55
C SER A 8 10.28 -2.08 -12.25
N ASN A 9 9.46 -1.32 -11.51
CA ASN A 9 8.33 -0.56 -12.03
C ASN A 9 8.73 0.68 -12.85
N GLY A 10 10.00 1.09 -12.81
CA GLY A 10 10.51 2.29 -13.45
C GLY A 10 10.15 3.59 -12.71
N ASP A 11 10.91 4.66 -12.99
CA ASP A 11 10.74 5.98 -12.35
C ASP A 11 9.30 6.51 -12.55
N PRO A 12 8.53 6.80 -11.48
CA PRO A 12 7.15 7.26 -11.58
C PRO A 12 6.94 8.56 -12.37
N ARG A 13 8.01 9.32 -12.63
CA ARG A 13 7.99 10.53 -13.46
C ARG A 13 8.01 10.23 -14.96
N ASN A 14 8.39 9.02 -15.35
CA ASN A 14 8.43 8.55 -16.73
C ASN A 14 7.07 7.95 -17.13
N SER A 15 6.54 8.33 -18.28
CA SER A 15 5.26 7.82 -18.81
C SER A 15 5.24 6.32 -19.07
N CYS A 16 6.41 5.67 -19.18
CA CYS A 16 6.52 4.21 -19.33
C CYS A 16 6.51 3.47 -17.98
N SER A 17 6.54 4.17 -16.83
CA SER A 17 6.50 3.52 -15.52
C SER A 17 5.12 2.94 -15.21
N LEU A 18 5.10 1.78 -14.56
CA LEU A 18 3.85 1.18 -14.06
C LEU A 18 3.21 2.04 -12.95
N HIS A 19 3.98 2.90 -12.30
CA HIS A 19 3.48 3.85 -11.30
C HIS A 19 3.13 5.23 -11.87
N TYR A 20 3.32 5.47 -13.18
CA TYR A 20 3.07 6.79 -13.75
C TYR A 20 1.63 7.26 -13.47
N ILE A 21 1.47 8.45 -12.87
CA ILE A 21 0.17 9.04 -12.62
C ILE A 21 -0.20 9.94 -13.81
N HIS A 22 -0.92 9.36 -14.77
CA HIS A 22 -1.41 10.11 -15.92
C HIS A 22 -2.67 10.93 -15.54
N PRO A 23 -2.82 12.18 -16.01
CA PRO A 23 -3.94 13.05 -15.61
C PRO A 23 -5.32 12.56 -16.07
N TYR A 24 -5.38 11.73 -17.12
CA TYR A 24 -6.65 11.26 -17.70
C TYR A 24 -6.84 9.73 -17.67
N GLN A 25 -5.83 8.97 -17.23
CA GLN A 25 -5.90 7.50 -17.29
C GLN A 25 -5.23 6.90 -16.06
N PRO A 26 -5.91 5.99 -15.34
CA PRO A 26 -5.27 5.28 -14.24
C PRO A 26 -4.20 4.32 -14.76
N ASN A 27 -3.10 4.18 -14.01
CA ASN A 27 -2.14 3.09 -14.22
C ASN A 27 -2.69 1.76 -13.71
N GLU A 28 -1.95 0.68 -13.93
CA GLU A 28 -2.39 -0.68 -13.57
C GLU A 28 -2.59 -0.86 -12.06
N TYR A 29 -1.79 -0.19 -11.22
CA TYR A 29 -1.98 -0.21 -9.77
C TYR A 29 -3.30 0.45 -9.37
N LEU A 30 -3.60 1.65 -9.89
CA LEU A 30 -4.85 2.35 -9.60
C LEU A 30 -6.07 1.55 -10.09
N LYS A 31 -5.99 0.96 -11.29
CA LYS A 31 -7.06 0.08 -11.81
C LYS A 31 -7.31 -1.09 -10.87
N ALA A 32 -6.25 -1.78 -10.43
CA ALA A 32 -6.37 -2.94 -9.54
C ALA A 32 -6.93 -2.55 -8.17
N LEU A 33 -6.43 -1.46 -7.58
CA LEU A 33 -6.93 -0.92 -6.31
C LEU A 33 -8.44 -0.67 -6.38
N VAL A 34 -8.88 0.11 -7.35
CA VAL A 34 -10.31 0.47 -7.50
C VAL A 34 -11.14 -0.78 -7.79
N ALA A 35 -10.77 -1.60 -8.78
CA ALA A 35 -11.58 -2.74 -9.19
C ALA A 35 -11.79 -3.78 -8.07
N VAL A 36 -10.77 -4.03 -7.25
CA VAL A 36 -10.88 -4.97 -6.12
C VAL A 36 -11.51 -4.29 -4.91
N GLY A 37 -11.05 -3.09 -4.58
CA GLY A 37 -11.48 -2.38 -3.38
C GLY A 37 -12.94 -1.94 -3.45
N GLU A 38 -13.47 -1.61 -4.63
CA GLU A 38 -14.88 -1.27 -4.80
C GLU A 38 -15.81 -2.40 -4.40
N ILE A 39 -15.40 -3.65 -4.64
CA ILE A 39 -16.16 -4.85 -4.28
C ILE A 39 -15.91 -5.19 -2.82
N CYS A 40 -14.64 -5.23 -2.38
CA CYS A 40 -14.28 -5.68 -1.04
C CYS A 40 -14.82 -4.76 0.07
N GLN A 41 -14.92 -3.45 -0.16
CA GLN A 41 -15.38 -2.49 0.85
C GLN A 41 -16.84 -2.66 1.28
N ASP A 42 -17.67 -3.36 0.51
CA ASP A 42 -19.04 -3.63 0.94
C ASP A 42 -19.13 -4.82 1.90
N TYR A 43 -18.05 -5.59 2.04
CA TYR A 43 -17.93 -6.71 2.99
C TYR A 43 -17.15 -6.35 4.25
N ASP A 44 -16.62 -5.13 4.31
CA ASP A 44 -15.95 -4.58 5.48
C ASP A 44 -16.87 -3.59 6.20
N SER A 45 -17.06 -3.78 7.50
CA SER A 45 -18.09 -3.07 8.26
C SER A 45 -17.71 -1.63 8.60
N ASP A 46 -16.44 -1.39 8.92
CA ASP A 46 -15.92 -0.05 9.19
C ASP A 46 -15.30 0.61 7.94
N LYS A 47 -15.05 -0.18 6.90
CA LYS A 47 -14.44 0.24 5.62
C LYS A 47 -13.05 0.82 5.85
N MET A 48 -12.34 0.33 6.85
CA MET A 48 -10.97 0.75 7.16
C MET A 48 -10.00 -0.27 6.55
N PHE A 49 -9.18 0.22 5.63
CA PHE A 49 -8.22 -0.62 4.94
C PHE A 49 -6.80 -0.34 5.38
N PRO A 50 -6.10 -1.30 6.02
CA PRO A 50 -4.68 -1.14 6.28
C PRO A 50 -3.94 -1.16 4.95
N ALA A 51 -3.17 -0.10 4.66
CA ALA A 51 -2.50 0.08 3.38
C ALA A 51 -0.98 0.15 3.54
N PHE A 52 -0.30 -0.80 2.90
CA PHE A 52 1.14 -0.96 3.02
C PHE A 52 1.85 -0.90 1.67
N GLY A 53 3.14 -0.59 1.72
CA GLY A 53 4.07 -0.61 0.59
C GLY A 53 5.30 -1.45 0.91
N PHE A 54 5.97 -1.94 -0.13
CA PHE A 54 7.24 -2.67 0.03
C PHE A 54 8.22 -2.38 -1.11
N GLY A 55 9.51 -2.53 -0.83
CA GLY A 55 10.56 -2.44 -1.85
C GLY A 55 10.99 -1.03 -2.20
N ALA A 56 10.76 -0.06 -1.32
CA ALA A 56 11.18 1.33 -1.51
C ALA A 56 12.06 1.81 -0.36
N ARG A 57 12.79 2.90 -0.60
CA ARG A 57 13.41 3.69 0.45
C ARG A 57 12.46 4.80 0.88
N ILE A 58 12.19 4.87 2.18
CA ILE A 58 11.20 5.77 2.79
C ILE A 58 11.90 6.97 3.48
N PRO A 59 11.40 8.20 3.30
CA PRO A 59 11.92 9.36 4.02
C PRO A 59 11.64 9.24 5.53
N PRO A 60 12.37 9.99 6.39
CA PRO A 60 13.44 10.94 6.04
C PRO A 60 14.82 10.30 5.85
N GLU A 61 15.09 9.12 6.41
CA GLU A 61 16.41 8.47 6.34
C GLU A 61 16.69 7.76 5.01
N TYR A 62 15.64 7.51 4.20
CA TYR A 62 15.71 6.73 2.95
C TYR A 62 16.32 5.34 3.16
N THR A 63 15.91 4.69 4.24
CA THR A 63 16.20 3.27 4.50
C THR A 63 15.25 2.39 3.70
N VAL A 64 15.75 1.26 3.21
CA VAL A 64 14.93 0.29 2.48
C VAL A 64 13.92 -0.31 3.44
N SER A 65 12.65 -0.27 3.07
CA SER A 65 11.56 -0.91 3.79
C SER A 65 10.78 -1.84 2.87
N HIS A 66 10.30 -2.94 3.46
CA HIS A 66 9.53 -3.98 2.79
C HIS A 66 8.13 -4.15 3.37
N ASP A 67 7.69 -3.25 4.24
CA ASP A 67 6.43 -3.36 4.96
C ASP A 67 5.98 -2.03 5.61
N PHE A 68 6.12 -0.90 4.94
CA PHE A 68 5.77 0.42 5.51
C PHE A 68 4.30 0.80 5.26
N ALA A 69 3.71 1.62 6.13
CA ALA A 69 2.40 2.21 5.96
C ALA A 69 2.44 3.34 4.91
N ILE A 70 1.62 3.25 3.86
CA ILE A 70 1.67 4.23 2.74
C ILE A 70 1.09 5.60 3.12
N ASN A 71 0.30 5.66 4.19
CA ASN A 71 -0.17 6.92 4.77
C ASN A 71 0.90 7.59 5.67
N PHE A 72 2.09 6.99 5.82
CA PHE A 72 3.17 7.38 6.73
C PHE A 72 2.78 7.45 8.21
N ASN A 73 1.76 6.70 8.61
CA ASN A 73 1.37 6.50 10.00
C ASN A 73 1.51 5.02 10.34
N GLU A 74 2.68 4.62 10.85
CA GLU A 74 2.94 3.22 11.24
C GLU A 74 2.10 2.77 12.44
N ASP A 75 1.68 3.71 13.30
CA ASP A 75 0.82 3.41 14.45
C ASP A 75 -0.63 3.12 14.01
N ASN A 76 -1.03 3.68 12.86
CA ASN A 76 -2.35 3.46 12.29
C ASN A 76 -2.28 3.45 10.75
N PRO A 77 -2.08 2.28 10.11
CA PRO A 77 -1.98 2.15 8.66
C PRO A 77 -3.34 2.22 7.94
N GLU A 78 -4.42 2.41 8.68
CA GLU A 78 -5.79 2.38 8.16
C GLU A 78 -6.11 3.57 7.25
N CYS A 79 -6.76 3.28 6.13
CA CYS A 79 -7.26 4.25 5.16
C CYS A 79 -8.78 4.12 5.05
N ALA A 80 -9.50 5.25 5.04
CA ALA A 80 -10.95 5.26 4.95
C ALA A 80 -11.42 4.92 3.52
N GLY A 81 -11.92 3.70 3.33
CA GLY A 81 -12.42 3.17 2.07
C GLY A 81 -11.33 3.02 1.00
N ILE A 82 -11.72 2.51 -0.16
CA ILE A 82 -10.78 2.37 -1.28
C ILE A 82 -10.25 3.73 -1.77
N GLN A 83 -11.07 4.77 -1.65
CA GLN A 83 -10.68 6.13 -2.01
C GLN A 83 -9.53 6.65 -1.13
N GLY A 84 -9.57 6.38 0.19
CA GLY A 84 -8.46 6.72 1.09
C GLY A 84 -7.16 6.00 0.73
N VAL A 85 -7.24 4.74 0.30
CA VAL A 85 -6.06 3.99 -0.17
C VAL A 85 -5.47 4.60 -1.45
N VAL A 86 -6.34 4.99 -2.40
CA VAL A 86 -5.93 5.67 -3.64
C VAL A 86 -5.23 6.99 -3.34
N GLU A 87 -5.79 7.81 -2.45
CA GLU A 87 -5.22 9.08 -2.04
C GLU A 87 -3.87 8.90 -1.34
N ALA A 88 -3.75 7.91 -0.47
CA ALA A 88 -2.49 7.58 0.20
C ALA A 88 -1.43 7.11 -0.82
N TYR A 89 -1.79 6.26 -1.77
CA TYR A 89 -0.90 5.81 -2.85
C TYR A 89 -0.38 6.99 -3.69
N GLN A 90 -1.27 7.87 -4.15
CA GLN A 90 -0.90 9.04 -4.95
C GLN A 90 -0.02 10.02 -4.16
N SER A 91 -0.29 10.18 -2.86
CA SER A 91 0.42 11.11 -1.98
C SER A 91 1.79 10.60 -1.55
N CYS A 92 1.97 9.27 -1.44
CA CYS A 92 3.21 8.68 -0.98
C CYS A 92 4.21 8.49 -2.12
N LEU A 93 3.76 8.07 -3.29
CA LEU A 93 4.58 7.76 -4.45
C LEU A 93 5.68 8.80 -4.77
N PRO A 94 5.40 10.12 -4.84
CA PRO A 94 6.43 11.12 -5.16
C PRO A 94 7.49 11.30 -4.04
N LYS A 95 7.25 10.79 -2.83
CA LYS A 95 8.15 10.89 -1.68
C LYS A 95 9.06 9.67 -1.55
N LEU A 96 8.74 8.57 -2.24
CA LEU A 96 9.49 7.32 -2.18
C LEU A 96 10.64 7.31 -3.18
N GLN A 97 11.72 6.60 -2.86
CA GLN A 97 12.67 6.16 -3.87
C GLN A 97 12.43 4.67 -4.13
N LEU A 98 11.92 4.36 -5.33
CA LEU A 98 11.71 2.96 -5.71
C LEU A 98 13.05 2.21 -5.65
N TYR A 99 13.07 1.04 -5.03
CA TYR A 99 14.31 0.30 -4.78
C TYR A 99 14.14 -1.21 -4.94
N GLY A 100 15.02 -2.03 -4.39
CA GLY A 100 14.90 -3.48 -4.45
C GLY A 100 15.65 -4.16 -3.33
N PRO A 101 15.59 -5.50 -3.25
CA PRO A 101 14.91 -6.41 -4.17
C PRO A 101 13.38 -6.43 -3.99
N THR A 102 12.67 -7.16 -4.86
CA THR A 102 11.27 -7.55 -4.63
C THR A 102 11.24 -8.62 -3.54
N ASN A 103 10.97 -8.20 -2.30
CA ASN A 103 10.84 -9.10 -1.16
C ASN A 103 9.45 -8.92 -0.52
N ILE A 104 8.59 -9.93 -0.70
CA ILE A 104 7.20 -9.93 -0.23
C ILE A 104 7.07 -10.62 1.15
N ALA A 105 8.08 -11.36 1.61
CA ALA A 105 8.00 -12.11 2.86
C ALA A 105 7.68 -11.21 4.09
N PRO A 106 8.28 -10.03 4.26
CA PRO A 106 7.98 -9.15 5.39
C PRO A 106 6.51 -8.72 5.43
N ILE A 107 5.94 -8.32 4.29
CA ILE A 107 4.56 -7.86 4.27
C ILE A 107 3.55 -9.01 4.50
N ILE A 108 3.83 -10.21 4.02
CA ILE A 108 3.01 -11.41 4.34
C ILE A 108 3.04 -11.68 5.84
N GLN A 109 4.23 -11.66 6.46
CA GLN A 109 4.37 -11.90 7.89
C GLN A 109 3.66 -10.84 8.73
N LYS A 110 3.73 -9.57 8.34
CA LYS A 110 3.03 -8.46 9.01
C LYS A 110 1.52 -8.68 8.99
N VAL A 111 0.95 -8.94 7.82
CA VAL A 111 -0.50 -9.18 7.66
C VAL A 111 -0.95 -10.43 8.41
N ALA A 112 -0.18 -11.52 8.35
CA ALA A 112 -0.48 -12.75 9.08
C ALA A 112 -0.51 -12.52 10.61
N LYS A 113 0.44 -11.71 11.12
CA LYS A 113 0.49 -11.34 12.54
C LYS A 113 -0.76 -10.53 12.94
N SER A 114 -1.09 -9.46 12.20
CA SER A 114 -2.27 -8.65 12.49
C SER A 114 -3.56 -9.48 12.50
N ALA A 115 -3.75 -10.36 11.51
CA ALA A 115 -4.91 -11.26 11.47
C ALA A 115 -4.99 -12.21 12.67
N SER A 116 -3.85 -12.69 13.17
CA SER A 116 -3.81 -13.54 14.37
C SER A 116 -4.20 -12.79 15.65
N GLU A 117 -3.82 -11.51 15.76
CA GLU A 117 -4.15 -10.66 16.90
C GLU A 117 -5.64 -10.30 16.93
N GLU A 118 -6.23 -9.99 15.77
CA GLU A 118 -7.67 -9.74 15.67
C GLU A 118 -8.51 -10.96 16.07
N THR A 119 -8.06 -12.16 15.68
CA THR A 119 -8.75 -13.40 16.03
C THR A 119 -8.79 -13.60 17.54
N ASN A 120 -7.65 -13.42 18.22
CA ASN A 120 -7.57 -13.54 19.68
C ASN A 120 -8.42 -12.49 20.42
N THR A 121 -8.54 -11.28 19.86
CA THR A 121 -9.32 -10.20 20.49
C THR A 121 -10.83 -10.44 20.35
N LYS A 122 -11.26 -11.04 19.22
CA LYS A 122 -12.65 -11.44 18.99
C LYS A 122 -13.06 -12.68 19.81
N GLU A 123 -12.14 -13.59 20.10
CA GLU A 123 -12.38 -14.73 21.00
C GLU A 123 -12.44 -14.35 22.49
N ALA A 124 -11.88 -13.19 22.85
CA ALA A 124 -11.87 -12.67 24.22
C ALA A 124 -13.02 -11.69 24.54
N SER A 125 -13.95 -11.46 23.60
CA SER A 125 -15.08 -10.52 23.72
C SER A 125 -16.43 -11.22 23.86
#